data_AF-A0A1I7T8L3-F1
#
_entry.id   AF-A0A1I7T8L3-F1
#
_cell.length_a   1.000
_cell.length_b   1.000
_cell.length_c   1.000
_cell.angle_alpha   90.00
_cell.angle_beta   90.00
_cell.angle_gamma   90.00
#
_symmetry.space_group_name_H-M   'P 1'
#
loop_
_entity.id
_entity.type
_entity.pdbx_description
1 polymer ?
#
loop_
_entity_poly.entity_id
_entity_poly.type
_entity_poly.pdbx_seq_one_letter_code
_entity_poly.pdbx_strand_id
1 'polypeptide(L)'
;MSSSIPEFLFGEWTPWNSWSRCDCDRNQRIRTRNCKGNSCEGCDKQYEDCGLGECSQRKKWSQWTEWLDKGTEQVRYSAWCSSNVANMDVGMRKENRESMRNANWSDWNMHPGVAYRYKLLRNSSISIEHHLLSRSTSSCLPLHFAIPIFCFCILIGFLLQNIILAVISCCQKRFSRLTYSYDSNPRDYPSHLIRSPKDESFW
;
A
#
# COMPACT_ATOMS: atom_id res chain seq x y z
N MET A 1 -60.97 2.57 59.06
CA MET A 1 -62.23 1.96 58.60
C MET A 1 -61.93 1.18 57.32
N SER A 2 -61.61 -0.11 57.40
CA SER A 2 -61.59 -0.98 56.22
C SER A 2 -63.00 -1.55 56.04
N SER A 3 -63.66 -1.11 54.98
CA SER A 3 -64.96 -1.62 54.54
C SER A 3 -64.90 -3.13 54.35
N SER A 4 -65.54 -3.90 55.24
CA SER A 4 -65.73 -5.35 55.11
C SER A 4 -66.70 -5.62 53.97
N ILE A 5 -66.17 -6.13 52.86
CA ILE A 5 -66.95 -6.67 51.74
C ILE A 5 -67.81 -7.83 52.28
N PRO A 6 -69.10 -7.96 51.90
CA PRO A 6 -69.99 -8.95 52.50
C PRO A 6 -69.63 -10.40 52.11
N GLU A 7 -69.86 -11.31 53.06
CA GLU A 7 -69.42 -12.71 53.07
C GLU A 7 -69.84 -13.55 51.85
N PHE A 8 -70.91 -13.15 51.16
CA PHE A 8 -71.44 -13.84 49.97
C PHE A 8 -70.73 -13.47 48.66
N LEU A 9 -69.80 -12.50 48.67
CA LEU A 9 -69.01 -12.10 47.49
C LEU A 9 -67.65 -12.81 47.38
N PHE A 10 -67.21 -13.49 48.44
CA PHE A 10 -65.90 -14.14 48.47
C PHE A 10 -65.92 -15.40 47.61
N GLY A 11 -65.22 -15.35 46.49
CA GLY A 11 -64.87 -16.53 45.72
C GLY A 11 -63.75 -17.30 46.40
N GLU A 12 -63.75 -18.61 46.22
CA GLU A 12 -62.69 -19.48 46.70
C GLU A 12 -61.68 -19.75 45.59
N TRP A 13 -60.39 -19.71 45.92
CA TRP A 13 -59.34 -20.11 45.00
C TRP A 13 -59.32 -21.62 44.82
N THR A 14 -59.20 -22.07 43.56
CA THR A 14 -58.80 -23.47 43.31
C THR A 14 -57.38 -23.72 43.83
N PRO A 15 -57.02 -24.99 44.07
CA PRO A 15 -55.61 -25.34 44.23
C PRO A 15 -54.80 -24.84 43.03
N TRP A 16 -53.53 -24.52 43.30
CA TRP A 16 -52.58 -24.15 42.26
C TRP A 16 -52.35 -25.31 41.31
N ASN A 17 -52.28 -25.00 40.03
CA ASN A 17 -51.77 -25.93 39.04
C ASN A 17 -50.28 -26.24 39.31
N SER A 18 -49.80 -27.34 38.74
CA SER A 18 -48.37 -27.64 38.71
C SER A 18 -47.60 -26.50 38.05
N TRP A 19 -46.37 -26.25 38.51
CA TRP A 19 -45.46 -25.32 37.85
C TRP A 19 -45.27 -25.67 36.37
N SER A 20 -45.23 -24.64 35.53
CA SER A 20 -44.81 -24.80 34.13
C SER A 20 -43.36 -25.26 34.06
N ARG A 21 -42.95 -25.73 32.87
CA ARG A 21 -41.51 -25.84 32.56
C ARG A 21 -40.85 -24.46 32.70
N CYS A 22 -39.56 -24.46 33.03
CA CYS A 22 -38.80 -23.23 33.13
C CYS A 22 -38.68 -22.53 31.77
N ASP A 23 -38.98 -21.23 31.75
CA ASP A 23 -38.63 -20.35 30.64
C ASP A 23 -37.18 -19.91 30.80
N CYS A 24 -36.26 -20.54 30.06
CA CYS A 24 -34.83 -20.26 30.14
C CYS A 24 -34.40 -18.92 29.55
N ASP A 25 -35.29 -18.22 28.82
CA ASP A 25 -35.00 -16.85 28.37
C ASP A 25 -35.29 -15.84 29.49
N ARG A 26 -36.24 -16.14 30.38
CA ARG A 26 -36.62 -15.30 31.53
C ARG A 26 -36.14 -15.80 32.89
N ASN A 27 -35.58 -17.02 32.94
CA ASN A 27 -35.20 -17.75 34.15
C ASN A 27 -36.35 -17.93 35.16
N GLN A 28 -37.60 -18.05 34.68
CA GLN A 28 -38.79 -18.10 35.53
C GLN A 28 -39.76 -19.20 35.10
N ARG A 29 -40.49 -19.75 36.07
CA ARG A 29 -41.64 -20.64 35.86
C ARG A 29 -42.91 -20.02 36.43
N ILE A 30 -44.04 -20.41 35.87
CA ILE A 30 -45.35 -19.86 36.23
C ILE A 30 -46.28 -20.99 36.68
N ARG A 31 -47.09 -20.72 37.70
CA ARG A 31 -48.27 -21.52 38.03
C ARG A 31 -49.50 -20.63 38.12
N THR A 32 -50.65 -21.23 37.85
CA THR A 32 -51.94 -20.53 37.80
C THR A 32 -52.97 -21.22 38.69
N ARG A 33 -53.95 -20.45 39.16
CA ARG A 33 -55.14 -20.93 39.85
C ARG A 33 -56.34 -20.13 39.37
N ASN A 34 -57.53 -20.68 39.54
CA ASN A 34 -58.77 -20.05 39.10
C ASN A 34 -59.63 -19.67 40.29
N CYS A 35 -60.38 -18.58 40.17
CA CYS A 35 -61.34 -18.16 41.18
C CYS A 35 -62.69 -18.86 40.93
N LYS A 36 -63.23 -19.53 41.95
CA LYS A 36 -64.60 -20.06 41.95
C LYS A 36 -65.49 -19.10 42.74
N GLY A 37 -66.21 -18.23 42.04
CA GLY A 37 -67.11 -17.23 42.64
C GLY A 37 -66.98 -15.87 41.96
N ASN A 38 -67.44 -14.82 42.65
CA ASN A 38 -67.53 -13.47 42.07
C ASN A 38 -66.28 -12.61 42.32
N SER A 39 -65.56 -12.80 43.44
CA SER A 39 -64.36 -12.04 43.75
C SER A 39 -63.40 -12.79 44.68
N CYS A 40 -62.20 -13.13 44.20
CA CYS A 40 -61.15 -13.73 45.02
C CYS A 40 -60.02 -12.73 45.28
N GLU A 41 -59.57 -12.62 46.52
CA GLU A 41 -58.49 -11.72 46.90
C GLU A 41 -57.10 -12.31 46.54
N GLY A 42 -56.26 -11.49 45.91
CA GLY A 42 -54.91 -11.86 45.47
C GLY A 42 -54.81 -12.23 43.98
N CYS A 43 -53.64 -12.70 43.56
CA CYS A 43 -53.36 -12.99 42.15
C CYS A 43 -53.74 -14.42 41.74
N ASP A 44 -54.14 -14.56 40.48
CA ASP A 44 -54.42 -15.82 39.77
C ASP A 44 -53.13 -16.49 39.25
N LYS A 45 -52.02 -15.75 39.20
CA LYS A 45 -50.71 -16.18 38.71
C LYS A 45 -49.63 -15.99 39.75
N GLN A 46 -48.66 -16.90 39.77
CA GLN A 46 -47.46 -16.79 40.59
C GLN A 46 -46.24 -17.15 39.75
N TYR A 47 -45.16 -16.38 39.96
CA TYR A 47 -43.86 -16.56 39.32
C TYR A 47 -42.85 -17.02 40.37
N GLU A 48 -41.92 -17.86 39.94
CA GLU A 48 -40.79 -18.34 40.74
C GLU A 48 -39.56 -18.49 39.84
N ASP A 49 -38.39 -18.16 40.37
CA ASP A 49 -37.13 -18.37 39.66
C ASP A 49 -36.83 -19.87 39.53
N CYS A 50 -36.27 -20.27 38.40
CA CYS A 50 -35.97 -21.67 38.18
C CYS A 50 -34.80 -22.16 39.04
N GLY A 51 -34.86 -23.43 39.46
CA GLY A 51 -33.78 -24.07 40.20
C GLY A 51 -32.49 -24.18 39.37
N LEU A 52 -31.34 -24.19 40.06
CA LEU A 52 -30.04 -24.40 39.43
C LEU A 52 -30.02 -25.72 38.65
N GLY A 53 -29.81 -25.64 37.33
CA GLY A 53 -29.74 -26.79 36.43
C GLY A 53 -31.00 -27.10 35.63
N GLU A 54 -32.15 -26.45 35.89
CA GLU A 54 -33.36 -26.60 35.06
C GLU A 54 -33.18 -26.00 33.65
N CYS A 55 -32.33 -24.97 33.55
CA CYS A 55 -31.90 -24.40 32.29
C CYS A 55 -30.47 -24.82 31.97
N SER A 56 -30.32 -25.54 30.86
CA SER A 56 -29.02 -25.85 30.30
C SER A 56 -28.34 -24.53 29.92
N GLN A 57 -27.16 -24.29 30.49
CA GLN A 57 -26.29 -23.16 30.17
C GLN A 57 -26.23 -22.92 28.66
N ARG A 58 -26.84 -21.84 28.18
CA ARG A 58 -26.77 -21.49 26.76
C ARG A 58 -25.38 -20.92 26.48
N LYS A 59 -24.44 -21.81 26.11
CA LYS A 59 -23.14 -21.41 25.56
C LYS A 59 -23.36 -20.86 24.16
N LYS A 60 -23.35 -19.54 24.02
CA LYS A 60 -23.45 -18.87 22.73
C LYS A 60 -22.08 -18.39 22.28
N TRP A 61 -21.61 -18.90 21.15
CA TRP A 61 -20.40 -18.40 20.49
C TRP A 61 -20.69 -17.06 19.80
N SER A 62 -19.74 -16.14 19.90
CA SER A 62 -19.68 -14.94 19.09
C SER A 62 -19.42 -15.30 17.64
N GLN A 63 -19.71 -14.36 16.75
CA GLN A 63 -19.13 -14.41 15.41
C GLN A 63 -17.60 -14.45 15.51
N TRP A 64 -16.99 -15.07 14.50
CA TRP A 64 -15.53 -15.04 14.36
C TRP A 64 -15.06 -13.62 14.08
N THR A 65 -13.90 -13.26 14.61
CA THR A 65 -13.19 -12.05 14.16
C THR A 65 -12.78 -12.19 12.71
N GLU A 66 -12.48 -11.06 12.07
CA GLU A 66 -11.76 -11.06 10.79
C GLU A 66 -10.43 -11.81 10.91
N TRP A 67 -9.95 -12.31 9.78
CA TRP A 67 -8.66 -12.99 9.69
C TRP A 67 -7.52 -11.98 9.91
N LEU A 68 -6.62 -12.30 10.84
CA LEU A 68 -5.42 -11.52 11.11
C LEU A 68 -4.21 -12.17 10.46
N ASP A 69 -3.51 -11.45 9.59
CA ASP A 69 -2.28 -11.95 8.97
C ASP A 69 -1.11 -11.94 9.97
N LYS A 70 -0.51 -13.12 10.18
CA LYS A 70 0.71 -13.33 10.96
C LYS A 70 1.78 -13.97 10.07
N GLY A 71 2.15 -13.25 9.02
CA GLY A 71 3.13 -13.73 8.03
C GLY A 71 2.57 -14.90 7.22
N THR A 72 3.08 -16.11 7.48
CA THR A 72 2.71 -17.33 6.73
C THR A 72 1.35 -17.91 7.12
N GLU A 73 0.77 -17.46 8.24
CA GLU A 73 -0.52 -17.93 8.75
C GLU A 73 -1.49 -16.76 8.92
N GLN A 74 -2.78 -17.06 8.74
CA GLN A 74 -3.88 -16.21 9.17
C GLN A 74 -4.53 -16.82 10.40
N VAL A 75 -4.81 -16.00 11.41
CA VAL A 75 -5.42 -16.44 12.67
C VAL A 75 -6.70 -15.65 12.92
N ARG A 76 -7.75 -16.33 13.37
CA ARG A 76 -8.98 -15.70 13.86
C ARG A 76 -9.43 -16.29 15.19
N TYR A 77 -10.27 -15.53 15.90
CA TYR A 77 -10.73 -15.90 17.24
C TYR A 77 -12.25 -15.84 17.35
N SER A 78 -12.81 -16.63 18.25
CA SER A 78 -14.22 -16.58 18.62
C SER A 78 -14.33 -16.86 20.11
N ALA A 79 -15.22 -16.15 20.80
CA ALA A 79 -15.44 -16.30 22.23
C ALA A 79 -16.85 -16.81 22.50
N TRP A 80 -17.05 -17.52 23.60
CA TRP A 80 -18.39 -17.82 24.12
C TRP A 80 -18.54 -17.26 25.52
N CYS A 81 -19.78 -16.96 25.87
CA CYS A 81 -20.17 -16.61 27.23
C CYS A 81 -21.29 -17.54 27.69
N SER A 82 -21.25 -17.98 28.94
CA SER A 82 -22.39 -18.55 29.66
C SER A 82 -22.58 -17.77 30.94
N SER A 83 -23.79 -17.27 31.15
CA SER A 83 -24.20 -16.68 32.42
C SER A 83 -24.94 -17.74 33.23
N ASN A 84 -24.54 -17.91 34.49
CA ASN A 84 -25.34 -18.53 35.53
C ASN A 84 -25.61 -17.50 36.63
N VAL A 85 -26.65 -17.75 37.44
CA VAL A 85 -27.03 -16.92 38.59
C VAL A 85 -25.87 -16.64 39.56
N ALA A 86 -24.83 -17.50 39.58
CA ALA A 86 -23.66 -17.37 40.45
C ALA A 86 -22.34 -17.03 39.74
N ASN A 87 -22.20 -17.21 38.41
CA ASN A 87 -20.93 -16.97 37.72
C ASN A 87 -21.09 -16.74 36.22
N MET A 88 -20.22 -15.88 35.66
CA MET A 88 -20.11 -15.62 34.23
C MET A 88 -18.86 -16.33 33.69
N ASP A 89 -19.06 -17.42 32.96
CA ASP A 89 -17.98 -18.19 32.36
C ASP A 89 -17.74 -17.72 30.93
N VAL A 90 -16.48 -17.42 30.60
CA VAL A 90 -16.05 -17.02 29.26
C VAL A 90 -15.00 -18.01 28.77
N GLY A 91 -15.10 -18.42 27.50
CA GLY A 91 -14.03 -19.18 26.86
C GLY A 91 -13.76 -18.70 25.44
N MET A 92 -12.57 -19.01 24.95
CA MET A 92 -12.07 -18.53 23.67
C MET A 92 -11.53 -19.69 22.85
N ARG A 93 -11.72 -19.64 21.53
CA ARG A 93 -11.11 -20.56 20.57
C ARG A 93 -10.37 -19.79 19.49
N LYS A 94 -9.34 -20.43 18.93
CA LYS A 94 -8.55 -19.92 17.82
C LYS A 94 -8.66 -20.86 16.62
N GLU A 95 -8.58 -20.30 15.42
CA GLU A 95 -8.47 -21.04 14.17
C GLU A 95 -7.34 -20.46 13.34
N ASN A 96 -6.52 -21.35 12.77
CA ASN A 96 -5.37 -21.00 11.93
C ASN A 96 -5.62 -21.48 10.49
N ARG A 97 -5.17 -20.69 9.52
CA ARG A 97 -5.21 -21.02 8.09
C ARG A 97 -3.91 -20.56 7.41
N GLU A 98 -3.49 -21.23 6.34
CA GLU A 98 -2.35 -20.77 5.51
C GLU A 98 -2.66 -19.41 4.84
N SER A 99 -1.75 -18.45 4.98
CA SER A 99 -1.86 -17.17 4.28
C SER A 99 -1.41 -17.33 2.82
N MET A 100 -2.30 -16.97 1.89
CA MET A 100 -1.96 -16.96 0.46
C MET A 100 -1.00 -15.83 0.08
N ARG A 101 -0.80 -14.81 0.94
CA ARG A 101 0.06 -13.65 0.62
C ARG A 101 1.54 -14.02 0.52
N ASN A 102 1.97 -15.04 1.26
CA ASN A 102 3.39 -15.31 1.47
C ASN A 102 3.95 -16.40 0.56
N ALA A 103 3.10 -17.24 -0.03
CA ALA A 103 3.50 -18.27 -0.99
C ALA A 103 3.82 -17.71 -2.39
N ASN A 104 3.34 -16.50 -2.70
CA ASN A 104 3.56 -15.88 -4.00
C ASN A 104 4.87 -15.07 -4.02
N TRP A 105 5.46 -14.93 -5.21
CA TRP A 105 6.59 -14.04 -5.40
C TRP A 105 6.15 -12.59 -5.26
N SER A 106 6.98 -11.78 -4.59
CA SER A 106 6.86 -10.33 -4.62
C SER A 106 7.03 -9.82 -6.06
N ASP A 107 6.61 -8.58 -6.29
CA ASP A 107 7.02 -7.84 -7.49
C ASP A 107 8.55 -7.73 -7.56
N TRP A 108 9.04 -7.46 -8.78
CA TRP A 108 10.46 -7.23 -9.02
C TRP A 108 10.89 -5.90 -8.40
N ASN A 109 11.91 -5.96 -7.54
CA ASN A 109 12.58 -4.80 -6.99
C ASN A 109 13.87 -4.55 -7.80
N MET A 110 14.10 -3.30 -8.19
CA MET A 110 15.25 -2.90 -9.00
C MET A 110 16.22 -2.08 -8.16
N HIS A 111 17.46 -2.53 -8.08
CA HIS A 111 18.60 -1.79 -7.56
C HIS A 111 19.67 -1.66 -8.65
N PRO A 112 20.61 -0.70 -8.53
CA PRO A 112 21.69 -0.57 -9.50
C PRO A 112 22.45 -1.90 -9.68
N GLY A 113 22.39 -2.47 -10.89
CA GLY A 113 23.08 -3.72 -11.24
C GLY A 113 22.38 -5.01 -10.79
N VAL A 114 21.21 -4.96 -10.14
CA VAL A 114 20.49 -6.17 -9.71
C VAL A 114 18.98 -5.95 -9.69
N ALA A 115 18.24 -6.89 -10.28
CA ALA A 115 16.81 -7.03 -10.07
C ALA A 115 16.58 -8.25 -9.18
N TYR A 116 15.78 -8.14 -8.13
CA TYR A 116 15.45 -9.27 -7.25
C TYR A 116 13.98 -9.30 -6.84
N ARG A 117 13.50 -10.50 -6.51
CA ARG A 117 12.19 -10.73 -5.91
C ARG A 117 12.33 -11.76 -4.79
N TYR A 118 11.40 -11.76 -3.86
CA TYR A 118 11.43 -12.67 -2.73
C TYR A 118 10.06 -13.29 -2.47
N LYS A 119 10.05 -14.45 -1.81
CA LYS A 119 8.84 -15.08 -1.27
C LYS A 119 9.12 -15.67 0.10
N LEU A 120 8.11 -15.70 0.96
CA LEU A 120 8.23 -16.26 2.31
C LEU A 120 7.82 -17.74 2.30
N LEU A 121 8.72 -18.60 2.76
CA LEU A 121 8.45 -20.04 2.86
C LEU A 121 7.79 -20.36 4.20
N ARG A 122 7.17 -21.55 4.26
CA ARG A 122 6.48 -22.08 5.46
C ARG A 122 7.32 -22.05 6.74
N ASN A 123 8.64 -22.18 6.64
CA ASN A 123 9.56 -22.20 7.79
C ASN A 123 10.07 -20.80 8.21
N SER A 124 9.31 -19.75 7.91
CA SER A 124 9.74 -18.35 8.11
C SER A 124 11.04 -17.97 7.39
N SER A 125 11.54 -18.82 6.49
CA SER A 125 12.71 -18.56 5.66
C SER A 125 12.33 -17.79 4.40
N ILE A 126 13.23 -16.95 3.90
CA ILE A 126 13.00 -16.15 2.69
C ILE A 126 13.76 -16.81 1.52
N SER A 127 13.07 -17.05 0.41
CA SER A 127 13.71 -17.41 -0.87
C SER A 127 13.82 -16.17 -1.74
N ILE A 128 15.03 -15.92 -2.24
CA ILE A 128 15.37 -14.73 -3.04
C ILE A 128 15.80 -15.22 -4.42
N GLU A 129 15.17 -14.68 -5.45
CA GLU A 129 15.58 -14.83 -6.84
C GLU A 129 16.13 -13.48 -7.30
N HIS A 130 17.29 -13.50 -7.97
CA HIS A 130 17.94 -12.29 -8.43
C HIS A 130 18.56 -12.49 -9.81
N HIS A 131 18.51 -11.45 -10.63
CA HIS A 131 19.20 -11.34 -11.90
C HIS A 131 20.19 -10.19 -11.81
N LEU A 132 21.46 -10.50 -12.11
CA LEU A 132 22.47 -9.47 -12.26
C LEU A 132 22.19 -8.73 -13.57
N LEU A 133 21.88 -7.45 -13.45
CA LEU A 133 21.79 -6.58 -14.60
C LEU A 133 23.23 -6.18 -14.89
N SER A 134 23.78 -6.69 -16.00
CA SER A 134 25.06 -6.15 -16.51
C SER A 134 24.92 -4.64 -16.52
N ARG A 135 25.93 -3.93 -16.01
CA ARG A 135 26.02 -2.48 -16.15
C ARG A 135 26.28 -2.18 -17.61
N SER A 136 25.28 -2.42 -18.47
CA SER A 136 25.11 -1.67 -19.69
C SER A 136 24.52 -0.33 -19.26
N THR A 137 25.34 0.48 -18.58
CA THR A 137 25.34 1.89 -18.90
C THR A 137 25.92 1.98 -20.30
N SER A 138 25.12 1.56 -21.28
CA SER A 138 25.33 2.10 -22.60
C SER A 138 25.08 3.58 -22.40
N SER A 139 26.14 4.37 -22.44
CA SER A 139 26.08 5.77 -22.80
C SER A 139 25.54 5.90 -24.24
N CYS A 140 24.43 5.23 -24.55
CA CYS A 140 23.60 5.50 -25.68
C CYS A 140 22.81 6.73 -25.29
N LEU A 141 23.42 7.90 -25.49
CA LEU A 141 22.61 9.03 -25.93
C LEU A 141 21.75 8.46 -27.07
N PRO A 142 20.42 8.49 -26.97
CA PRO A 142 19.54 7.97 -28.01
C PRO A 142 20.05 8.48 -29.35
N LEU A 143 20.11 7.65 -30.39
CA LEU A 143 20.60 8.06 -31.72
C LEU A 143 19.96 9.39 -32.18
N HIS A 144 18.73 9.64 -31.73
CA HIS A 144 18.00 10.89 -31.87
C HIS A 144 18.73 12.15 -31.36
N PHE A 145 19.51 12.08 -30.28
CA PHE A 145 20.30 13.19 -29.76
C PHE A 145 21.72 13.23 -30.33
N ALA A 146 22.29 12.09 -30.73
CA ALA A 146 23.64 12.04 -31.28
C ALA A 146 23.72 12.71 -32.67
N ILE A 147 22.79 12.40 -33.56
CA ILE A 147 22.74 12.96 -34.93
C ILE A 147 22.74 14.51 -34.94
N PRO A 148 21.86 15.21 -34.20
CA PRO A 148 21.85 16.68 -34.20
C PRO A 148 23.11 17.28 -33.60
N ILE A 149 23.72 16.65 -32.59
CA ILE A 149 24.99 17.12 -32.01
C ILE A 149 26.12 17.01 -33.05
N PHE A 150 26.24 15.89 -33.75
CA PHE A 150 27.24 15.72 -34.81
C PHE A 150 27.04 16.73 -35.95
N CYS A 151 25.78 16.93 -36.40
CA CYS A 151 25.47 17.93 -37.43
C CYS A 151 25.86 19.34 -36.97
N PHE A 152 25.55 19.71 -35.72
CA PHE A 152 25.89 21.02 -35.17
C PHE A 152 27.40 21.24 -35.10
N CYS A 153 28.16 20.23 -34.66
CA CYS A 153 29.63 20.30 -34.63
C CYS A 153 30.24 20.48 -36.02
N ILE A 154 29.75 19.76 -37.04
CA ILE A 154 30.23 19.89 -38.41
C ILE A 154 29.92 21.28 -38.98
N LEU A 155 28.70 21.80 -38.75
CA LEU A 155 28.30 23.12 -39.22
C LEU A 155 29.15 24.24 -38.59
N ILE A 156 29.38 24.18 -37.28
CA ILE A 156 30.25 25.14 -36.60
C ILE A 156 31.67 25.06 -37.14
N GLY A 157 32.21 23.85 -37.33
CA GLY A 157 33.55 23.65 -37.89
C GLY A 157 33.71 24.29 -39.26
N PHE A 158 32.73 24.10 -40.16
CA PHE A 158 32.75 24.69 -41.49
C PHE A 158 32.65 26.21 -41.44
N LEU A 159 31.77 26.77 -40.59
CA LEU A 159 31.67 28.22 -40.41
C LEU A 159 32.99 28.82 -39.91
N LEU A 160 33.64 28.19 -38.93
CA LEU A 160 34.94 28.62 -38.43
C LEU A 160 36.02 28.56 -39.50
N GLN A 161 36.07 27.50 -40.31
CA GLN A 161 37.02 27.40 -41.43
C GLN A 161 36.81 28.52 -42.46
N ASN A 162 35.56 28.85 -42.81
CA ASN A 162 35.26 29.95 -43.72
C ASN A 162 35.66 31.31 -43.14
N ILE A 163 35.43 31.54 -41.84
CA ILE A 163 35.86 32.76 -41.15
C ILE A 163 37.39 32.86 -41.16
N ILE A 164 38.10 31.78 -40.86
CA ILE A 164 39.58 31.76 -40.87
C ILE A 164 40.10 32.07 -42.28
N LEU A 165 39.55 31.45 -43.32
CA LEU A 165 39.92 31.74 -44.71
C LEU A 165 39.60 33.18 -45.12
N ALA A 166 38.48 33.74 -44.66
CA ALA A 166 38.13 35.14 -44.89
C ALA A 166 39.11 36.09 -44.19
N VAL A 167 39.51 35.78 -42.95
CA VAL A 167 40.52 36.56 -42.22
C VAL A 167 41.87 36.49 -42.91
N ILE A 168 42.34 35.30 -43.29
CA ILE A 168 43.61 35.12 -44.00
C ILE A 168 43.57 35.87 -45.35
N SER A 169 42.52 35.72 -46.14
CA SER A 169 42.40 36.41 -47.43
C SER A 169 42.30 37.94 -47.27
N CYS A 170 41.66 38.43 -46.20
CA CYS A 170 41.63 39.85 -45.86
C CYS A 170 43.01 40.36 -45.44
N CYS A 171 43.72 39.61 -44.59
CA CYS A 171 45.10 39.89 -44.20
C CYS A 171 46.03 39.92 -45.40
N GLN A 172 45.94 38.93 -46.30
CA GLN A 172 46.69 38.89 -47.56
C GLN A 172 46.39 40.11 -48.42
N LYS A 173 45.12 40.43 -48.69
CA LYS A 173 44.71 41.63 -49.44
C LYS A 173 45.19 42.94 -48.80
N ARG A 174 45.25 43.01 -47.46
CA ARG A 174 45.74 44.17 -46.73
C ARG A 174 47.27 44.28 -46.82
N PHE A 175 47.99 43.15 -46.74
CA PHE A 175 49.43 43.09 -46.94
C PHE A 175 49.81 43.50 -48.38
N SER A 176 49.11 42.98 -49.39
CA SER A 176 49.31 43.36 -50.80
C SER A 176 49.07 44.86 -51.05
N ARG A 177 48.09 45.46 -50.36
CA ARG A 177 47.86 46.91 -50.43
C ARG A 177 48.95 47.72 -49.74
N LEU A 178 49.49 47.23 -48.61
CA LEU A 178 50.60 47.89 -47.92
C LEU A 178 51.90 47.80 -48.72
N THR A 179 52.19 46.67 -49.37
CA THR A 179 53.35 46.53 -50.26
C THR A 179 53.24 47.43 -51.48
N TYR A 180 52.05 47.51 -52.11
CA TYR A 180 51.83 48.43 -53.24
C TYR A 180 51.92 49.91 -52.83
N SER A 181 51.44 50.26 -51.62
CA SER A 181 51.56 51.61 -51.07
C SER A 181 52.98 51.98 -50.65
N TYR A 182 53.79 51.01 -50.25
CA TYR A 182 55.22 51.22 -49.96
C TYR A 182 56.01 51.45 -51.25
N ASP A 183 55.68 50.72 -52.31
CA ASP A 183 56.35 50.81 -53.61
C ASP A 183 55.97 52.07 -54.43
N SER A 184 54.85 52.71 -54.10
CA SER A 184 54.38 53.95 -54.76
C SER A 184 54.84 55.25 -54.08
N ASN A 185 55.65 55.19 -53.03
CA ASN A 185 56.23 56.38 -52.40
C ASN A 185 57.68 56.57 -52.91
N PRO A 186 57.96 57.54 -53.80
CA PRO A 186 59.22 57.61 -54.55
C PRO A 186 60.39 58.24 -53.77
N ARG A 187 60.50 58.03 -52.45
CA ARG A 187 61.48 58.76 -51.63
C ARG A 187 62.50 58.00 -50.79
N ASP A 188 62.51 56.68 -50.76
CA ASP A 188 63.58 55.96 -50.06
C ASP A 188 64.04 54.70 -50.80
N TYR A 189 64.90 54.89 -51.82
CA TYR A 189 65.76 53.84 -52.35
C TYR A 189 67.22 54.18 -52.02
N PRO A 190 67.89 53.46 -51.10
CA PRO A 190 69.34 53.36 -51.11
C PRO A 190 69.74 52.40 -52.24
N SER A 191 70.60 52.88 -53.12
CA SER A 191 71.03 52.27 -54.39
C SER A 191 71.97 51.07 -54.25
N HIS A 192 71.66 50.12 -53.37
CA HIS A 192 72.41 48.88 -53.25
C HIS A 192 71.48 47.73 -52.84
N LEU A 193 70.96 47.00 -53.83
CA LEU A 193 70.83 45.54 -53.86
C LEU A 193 69.88 45.16 -55.01
N ILE A 194 70.43 45.25 -56.23
CA ILE A 194 69.90 44.49 -57.37
C ILE A 194 70.20 43.02 -57.05
N ARG A 195 69.17 42.22 -56.75
CA ARG A 195 69.25 40.77 -56.96
C ARG A 195 68.00 40.27 -57.67
N SER A 196 68.26 39.82 -58.89
CA SER A 196 67.35 39.20 -59.86
C SER A 196 66.61 37.97 -59.29
N PRO A 197 65.41 37.63 -59.82
CA PRO A 197 64.60 36.53 -59.33
C PRO A 197 65.23 35.19 -59.73
N LYS A 198 65.33 34.26 -58.78
CA LYS A 198 65.55 32.85 -59.10
C LYS A 198 64.23 32.11 -58.96
N ASP A 199 63.72 31.66 -60.09
CA ASP A 199 62.81 30.53 -60.19
C ASP A 199 63.43 29.33 -59.50
N GLU A 200 62.70 28.69 -58.58
CA GLU A 200 62.84 27.26 -58.32
C GLU A 200 61.46 26.65 -58.07
N SER A 201 60.94 26.06 -59.14
CA SER A 201 59.93 25.01 -59.15
C SER A 201 60.55 23.70 -58.70
N PHE A 202 60.04 23.06 -57.63
CA PHE A 202 60.24 21.63 -57.38
C PHE A 202 58.99 21.04 -56.70
N TRP A 203 58.35 20.12 -57.45
CA TRP A 203 57.38 19.04 -57.15
C TRP A 203 56.43 19.14 -55.95
#